data_AF-A0A2T6D184-F1
#
_entry.id   AF-A0A2T6D184-F1
#
_cell.length_a   1.000
_cell.length_b   1.000
_cell.length_c   1.000
_cell.angle_alpha   90.00
_cell.angle_beta   90.00
_cell.angle_gamma   90.00
#
_symmetry.space_group_name_H-M   'P 1'
#
loop_
_entity.id
_entity.type
_entity.pdbx_description
1 polymer ?
#
loop_
_entity_poly.entity_id
_entity_poly.type
_entity_poly.pdbx_seq_one_letter_code
_entity_poly.pdbx_strand_id
1 'polypeptide(L)'
;MTEPPSRSLLAERQVVPFVFSHYDASAAYRQKIHAFATRTQVQARDVFDLNLLAASAEAAKSVPLELATQALEQLALITFEMFKDQVIPFLPADLADYYGTPEAWKAMSEQVWNDLSKALPPAQP
;
A
#
# COMPACT_ATOMS: atom_id res chain seq x y z
N MET A 1 -11.19 10.41 10.29
CA MET A 1 -12.53 9.78 10.25
C MET A 1 -12.74 8.95 11.50
N THR A 2 -13.99 8.73 11.87
CA THR A 2 -14.39 7.82 12.95
C THR A 2 -15.36 6.81 12.36
N GLU A 3 -14.98 5.55 12.31
CA GLU A 3 -15.80 4.46 11.78
C GLU A 3 -15.76 3.27 12.75
N PRO A 4 -16.88 2.58 12.99
CA PRO A 4 -16.87 1.35 13.75
C PRO A 4 -16.23 0.21 12.93
N PRO A 5 -15.54 -0.75 13.58
CA PRO A 5 -15.15 -2.00 12.92
C PRO A 5 -16.36 -2.77 12.35
N SER A 6 -16.08 -3.75 11.47
CA SER A 6 -17.11 -4.63 10.92
C SER A 6 -18.01 -5.22 12.01
N ARG A 7 -19.31 -4.98 11.90
CA ARG A 7 -20.31 -5.44 12.87
C ARG A 7 -20.35 -6.97 12.98
N SER A 8 -20.19 -7.67 11.87
CA SER A 8 -20.17 -9.14 11.85
C SER A 8 -18.96 -9.68 12.60
N LEU A 9 -17.79 -9.08 12.40
CA LEU A 9 -16.56 -9.46 13.10
C LEU A 9 -16.67 -9.23 14.61
N LEU A 10 -17.22 -8.09 15.03
CA LEU A 10 -17.43 -7.79 16.45
C LEU A 10 -18.39 -8.79 17.12
N ALA A 11 -19.48 -9.14 16.43
CA ALA A 11 -20.44 -10.13 16.92
C ALA A 11 -19.81 -11.53 17.03
N GLU A 12 -19.08 -11.98 16.01
CA GLU A 12 -18.37 -13.27 16.01
C GLU A 12 -17.37 -13.37 17.17
N ARG A 13 -16.66 -12.28 17.46
CA ARG A 13 -15.66 -12.21 18.53
C ARG A 13 -16.22 -11.82 19.90
N GLN A 14 -17.53 -11.62 20.01
CA GLN A 14 -18.23 -11.18 21.23
C GLN A 14 -17.62 -9.90 21.84
N VAL A 15 -17.15 -9.00 20.98
CA VAL A 15 -16.56 -7.71 21.38
C VAL A 15 -17.64 -6.64 21.32
N VAL A 16 -17.75 -5.84 22.38
CA VAL A 16 -18.67 -4.69 22.41
C VAL A 16 -18.27 -3.66 21.34
N PRO A 17 -19.23 -3.08 20.59
CA PRO A 17 -18.90 -2.09 19.58
C PRO A 17 -18.17 -0.87 20.14
N PHE A 18 -17.14 -0.43 19.43
CA PHE A 18 -16.38 0.77 19.73
C PHE A 18 -16.11 1.57 18.46
N VAL A 19 -15.70 2.83 18.65
CA VAL A 19 -15.26 3.71 17.57
C VAL A 19 -13.83 4.14 17.86
N PHE A 20 -13.05 4.33 16.81
CA PHE A 20 -11.70 4.87 16.91
C PHE A 20 -11.45 5.88 15.79
N SER A 21 -10.61 6.86 16.09
CA SER A 21 -10.16 7.82 15.09
C SER A 21 -9.11 7.16 14.20
N HIS A 22 -9.29 7.25 12.89
CA HIS A 22 -8.31 6.83 11.90
C HIS A 22 -8.14 7.90 10.82
N TYR A 23 -7.02 7.84 10.10
CA TYR A 23 -6.80 8.67 8.93
C TYR A 23 -7.85 8.36 7.86
N ASP A 24 -8.26 9.39 7.10
CA ASP A 24 -8.96 9.13 5.84
C ASP A 24 -8.02 8.42 4.86
N ALA A 25 -8.60 7.79 3.83
CA ALA A 25 -7.84 6.96 2.91
C ALA A 25 -6.75 7.74 2.14
N SER A 26 -6.98 9.01 1.82
CA SER A 26 -6.00 9.87 1.15
C SER A 26 -4.83 10.24 2.07
N ALA A 27 -5.11 10.56 3.33
CA ALA A 27 -4.09 10.81 4.35
C ALA A 27 -3.29 9.54 4.64
N ALA A 28 -3.95 8.37 4.74
CA ALA A 28 -3.28 7.09 4.90
C ALA A 28 -2.38 6.77 3.71
N TYR A 29 -2.83 7.02 2.47
CA TYR A 29 -2.04 6.82 1.26
C TYR A 29 -0.75 7.65 1.28
N ARG A 30 -0.84 8.96 1.56
CA ARG A 30 0.35 9.82 1.70
C ARG A 30 1.29 9.37 2.80
N GLN A 31 0.74 8.95 3.94
CA GLN A 31 1.53 8.43 5.05
C GLN A 31 2.30 7.17 4.65
N LYS A 32 1.67 6.27 3.89
CA LYS A 32 2.33 5.07 3.35
C LYS A 32 3.44 5.42 2.37
N ILE A 33 3.22 6.39 1.47
CA ILE A 33 4.30 6.87 0.57
C ILE A 33 5.48 7.41 1.38
N HIS A 34 5.22 8.27 2.37
CA HIS A 34 6.29 8.82 3.21
C HIS A 34 7.06 7.69 3.92
N ALA A 35 6.36 6.78 4.59
CA ALA A 35 7.00 5.67 5.29
C ALA A 35 7.82 4.78 4.35
N PHE A 36 7.30 4.53 3.15
CA PHE A 36 7.96 3.73 2.13
C PHE A 36 9.23 4.39 1.61
N ALA A 37 9.16 5.68 1.27
CA ALA A 37 10.29 6.48 0.79
C ALA A 37 11.43 6.57 1.82
N THR A 38 11.09 6.81 3.09
CA THR A 38 12.10 7.13 4.12
C THR A 38 12.64 5.92 4.88
N ARG A 39 12.23 4.70 4.53
CA ARG A 39 12.68 3.49 5.23
C ARG A 39 14.14 3.18 4.92
N THR A 40 14.90 2.86 5.97
CA THR A 40 16.28 2.37 5.84
C THR A 40 16.35 0.98 5.20
N GLN A 41 15.32 0.16 5.41
CA GLN A 41 15.18 -1.15 4.79
C GLN A 41 13.85 -1.20 4.02
N VAL A 42 13.92 -1.51 2.73
CA VAL A 42 12.74 -1.72 1.88
C VAL A 42 11.86 -2.84 2.41
N GLN A 43 10.54 -2.65 2.33
CA GLN A 43 9.58 -3.67 2.76
C GLN A 43 8.45 -3.80 1.75
N ALA A 44 8.23 -5.02 1.27
CA ALA A 44 7.23 -5.33 0.25
C ALA A 44 5.79 -5.06 0.72
N ARG A 45 5.55 -5.07 2.03
CA ARG A 45 4.25 -4.71 2.62
C ARG A 45 3.78 -3.31 2.27
N ASP A 46 4.71 -2.36 2.08
CA ASP A 46 4.32 -0.99 1.74
C ASP A 46 3.72 -0.93 0.32
N VAL A 47 4.25 -1.73 -0.60
CA VAL A 47 3.72 -1.87 -1.97
C VAL A 47 2.32 -2.47 -1.94
N PHE A 48 2.13 -3.52 -1.13
CA PHE A 48 0.82 -4.14 -0.93
C PHE A 48 -0.20 -3.15 -0.32
N ASP A 49 0.19 -2.41 0.72
CA ASP A 49 -0.67 -1.41 1.36
C ASP A 49 -1.06 -0.28 0.40
N LEU A 50 -0.12 0.19 -0.44
CA LEU A 50 -0.41 1.20 -1.46
C LEU A 50 -1.38 0.66 -2.52
N ASN A 51 -1.19 -0.59 -2.96
CA ASN A 51 -2.12 -1.23 -3.89
C ASN A 51 -3.53 -1.39 -3.28
N LEU A 52 -3.63 -1.78 -2.01
CA LEU A 52 -4.91 -1.89 -1.30
C LEU A 52 -5.63 -0.53 -1.22
N LEU A 53 -4.87 0.56 -1.15
CA LEU A 53 -5.38 1.93 -1.10
C LEU A 53 -5.42 2.61 -2.48
N ALA A 54 -5.33 1.87 -3.60
CA ALA A 54 -5.24 2.44 -4.95
C ALA A 54 -6.40 3.37 -5.32
N ALA A 55 -7.59 3.20 -4.72
CA ALA A 55 -8.71 4.14 -4.91
C ALA A 55 -8.38 5.57 -4.43
N SER A 56 -7.38 5.74 -3.57
CA SER A 56 -6.87 7.02 -3.07
C SER A 56 -5.56 7.45 -3.75
N ALA A 57 -5.16 6.81 -4.85
CA ALA A 57 -3.90 7.09 -5.54
C ALA A 57 -3.74 8.55 -6.00
N GLU A 58 -4.84 9.27 -6.27
CA GLU A 58 -4.79 10.70 -6.60
C GLU A 58 -4.15 11.55 -5.48
N ALA A 59 -4.14 11.07 -4.24
CA ALA A 59 -3.45 11.71 -3.14
C ALA A 59 -1.92 11.79 -3.33
N ALA A 60 -1.34 10.95 -4.21
CA ALA A 60 0.08 10.99 -4.57
C ALA A 60 0.50 12.38 -5.09
N LYS A 61 -0.38 13.07 -5.85
CA LYS A 61 -0.11 14.41 -6.42
C LYS A 61 0.20 15.48 -5.39
N SER A 62 -0.18 15.25 -4.14
CA SER A 62 0.05 16.18 -3.02
C SER A 62 1.26 15.82 -2.15
N VAL A 63 1.99 14.76 -2.51
CA VAL A 63 3.25 14.37 -1.84
C VAL A 63 4.41 15.16 -2.46
N PRO A 64 5.42 15.61 -1.67
CA PRO A 64 6.65 16.19 -2.20
C PRO A 64 7.31 15.32 -3.27
N LEU A 65 7.82 15.97 -4.31
CA LEU A 65 8.42 15.30 -5.47
C LEU A 65 9.57 14.37 -5.05
N GLU A 66 10.38 14.81 -4.10
CA GLU A 66 11.53 14.06 -3.58
C GLU A 66 11.10 12.74 -2.94
N LEU A 67 9.98 12.75 -2.20
CA LEU A 67 9.44 11.55 -1.58
C LEU A 67 8.84 10.59 -2.61
N ALA A 68 8.17 11.11 -3.65
CA ALA A 68 7.65 10.28 -4.73
C ALA A 68 8.78 9.61 -5.52
N THR A 69 9.82 10.35 -5.87
CA THR A 69 11.03 9.82 -6.53
C THR A 69 11.70 8.77 -5.66
N GLN A 70 11.92 9.06 -4.37
CA GLN A 70 12.52 8.10 -3.46
C GLN A 70 11.68 6.83 -3.31
N ALA A 71 10.35 6.93 -3.26
CA ALA A 71 9.47 5.76 -3.22
C ALA A 71 9.59 4.89 -4.48
N LEU A 72 9.73 5.49 -5.66
CA LEU A 72 9.96 4.77 -6.92
C LEU A 72 11.31 4.04 -6.93
N GLU A 73 12.36 4.68 -6.41
CA GLU A 73 13.67 4.04 -6.23
C GLU A 73 13.59 2.85 -5.27
N GLN A 74 12.90 3.01 -4.14
CA GLN A 74 12.70 1.93 -3.16
C GLN A 74 11.89 0.77 -3.76
N LEU A 75 10.89 1.08 -4.60
CA LEU A 75 10.09 0.07 -5.31
C LEU A 75 10.95 -0.79 -6.24
N ALA A 76 11.90 -0.19 -6.95
CA ALA A 76 12.80 -0.90 -7.84
C ALA A 76 13.73 -1.91 -7.12
N LEU A 77 13.95 -1.75 -5.82
CA LEU A 77 14.78 -2.64 -5.01
C LEU A 77 14.00 -3.84 -4.45
N ILE A 78 12.68 -3.84 -4.51
CA ILE A 78 11.85 -4.91 -3.94
C ILE A 78 11.68 -6.03 -4.96
N THR A 79 12.05 -7.24 -4.56
CA THR A 79 11.88 -8.44 -5.37
C THR A 79 10.60 -9.18 -5.01
N PHE A 80 10.14 -10.02 -5.94
CA PHE A 80 9.01 -10.91 -5.69
C PHE A 80 9.26 -11.86 -4.50
N GLU A 81 10.51 -12.32 -4.29
CA GLU A 81 10.81 -13.20 -3.17
C GLU A 81 10.63 -12.48 -1.82
N MET A 82 11.03 -11.21 -1.75
CA MET A 82 10.77 -10.39 -0.56
C MET A 82 9.28 -10.23 -0.29
N PHE A 83 8.47 -10.11 -1.33
CA PHE A 83 7.02 -10.06 -1.21
C PHE A 83 6.44 -11.40 -0.72
N LYS A 84 6.92 -12.51 -1.26
CA LYS A 84 6.57 -13.86 -0.78
C LYS A 84 6.90 -14.07 0.68
N ASP A 85 8.03 -13.56 1.17
CA ASP A 85 8.42 -13.74 2.57
C ASP A 85 7.66 -12.82 3.52
N GLN A 86 7.37 -11.59 3.09
CA GLN A 86 6.87 -10.54 3.97
C GLN A 86 5.35 -10.38 3.98
N VAL A 87 4.65 -10.86 2.94
CA VAL A 87 3.20 -10.63 2.78
C VAL A 87 2.42 -11.93 2.72
N ILE A 88 2.79 -12.86 1.82
CA ILE A 88 2.01 -14.08 1.55
C ILE A 88 1.69 -14.92 2.80
N PRO A 89 2.60 -15.13 3.77
CA PRO A 89 2.33 -15.93 4.97
C PRO A 89 1.26 -15.35 5.89
N PHE A 90 0.92 -14.08 5.72
CA PHE A 90 -0.08 -13.37 6.51
C PHE A 90 -1.44 -13.26 5.81
N LEU A 91 -1.54 -13.75 4.57
CA LEU A 91 -2.79 -13.77 3.82
C LEU A 91 -3.58 -15.06 4.08
N PRO A 92 -4.92 -14.99 4.09
CA PRO A 92 -5.78 -16.16 3.93
C PRO A 92 -5.40 -16.98 2.69
N ALA A 93 -5.64 -18.30 2.70
CA ALA A 93 -5.15 -19.21 1.67
C ALA A 93 -5.58 -18.84 0.24
N ASP A 94 -6.84 -18.42 0.06
CA ASP A 94 -7.38 -17.97 -1.22
C ASP A 94 -6.67 -16.72 -1.76
N LEU A 95 -6.36 -15.77 -0.87
CA LEU A 95 -5.59 -14.57 -1.23
C LEU A 95 -4.11 -14.90 -1.43
N ALA A 96 -3.53 -15.80 -0.64
CA ALA A 96 -2.16 -16.26 -0.80
C ALA A 96 -1.95 -16.94 -2.15
N ASP A 97 -2.90 -17.77 -2.60
CA ASP A 97 -2.86 -18.42 -3.91
C ASP A 97 -2.94 -17.41 -5.06
N TYR A 98 -3.79 -16.38 -4.91
CA TYR A 98 -3.91 -15.32 -5.91
C TYR A 98 -2.66 -14.43 -5.99
N TYR A 99 -2.23 -13.87 -4.85
CA TYR A 99 -1.12 -12.93 -4.79
C TYR A 99 0.26 -13.61 -4.88
N GLY A 100 0.36 -14.89 -4.55
CA GLY A 100 1.61 -15.66 -4.52
C GLY A 100 2.22 -15.99 -5.88
N THR A 101 1.82 -15.27 -6.94
CA THR A 101 2.28 -15.46 -8.31
C THR A 101 3.16 -14.29 -8.78
N PRO A 102 4.19 -14.53 -9.61
CA PRO A 102 4.99 -13.46 -10.20
C PRO A 102 4.14 -12.46 -11.00
N GLU A 103 3.07 -12.94 -11.65
CA GLU A 103 2.15 -12.13 -12.44
C GLU A 103 1.37 -11.15 -11.57
N ALA A 104 0.83 -11.60 -10.43
CA ALA A 104 0.15 -10.72 -9.48
C ALA A 104 1.10 -9.67 -8.89
N TRP A 105 2.33 -10.07 -8.55
CA TRP A 105 3.36 -9.13 -8.10
C TRP A 105 3.68 -8.08 -9.17
N LYS A 106 3.87 -8.50 -10.43
CA LYS A 106 4.16 -7.59 -11.53
C LYS A 106 3.02 -6.59 -11.72
N ALA A 107 1.77 -7.06 -11.81
CA ALA A 107 0.62 -6.18 -11.98
C ALA A 107 0.48 -5.18 -10.82
N MET A 108 0.67 -5.65 -9.59
CA MET A 108 0.62 -4.81 -8.38
C MET A 108 1.72 -3.74 -8.38
N SER A 109 2.98 -4.13 -8.63
CA SER A 109 4.12 -3.21 -8.63
C SER A 109 4.04 -2.20 -9.78
N GLU A 110 3.57 -2.61 -10.96
CA GLU A 110 3.29 -1.70 -12.08
C GLU A 110 2.18 -0.69 -11.74
N GLN A 111 1.11 -1.13 -11.08
CA GLN A 111 0.06 -0.23 -10.64
C GLN A 111 0.57 0.82 -9.65
N VAL A 112 1.31 0.38 -8.61
CA VAL A 112 1.90 1.29 -7.62
C VAL A 112 2.90 2.24 -8.27
N TRP A 113 3.73 1.76 -9.21
CA TRP A 113 4.62 2.61 -9.99
C TRP A 113 3.86 3.71 -10.72
N ASN A 114 2.79 3.35 -11.43
CA ASN A 114 1.97 4.31 -12.18
C ASN A 114 1.30 5.33 -11.25
N ASP A 115 0.81 4.88 -10.10
CA ASP A 115 0.16 5.75 -9.12
C ASP A 115 1.14 6.73 -8.47
N LEU A 116 2.36 6.28 -8.12
CA LEU A 116 3.43 7.16 -7.63
C LEU A 116 3.90 8.15 -8.71
N SER A 117 3.98 7.71 -9.97
CA SER A 117 4.41 8.54 -11.10
C SER A 117 3.48 9.72 -11.36
N LYS A 118 2.21 9.67 -10.93
CA LYS A 118 1.28 10.81 -11.02
C LYS A 118 1.73 12.04 -10.22
N ALA A 119 2.62 11.86 -9.24
CA ALA A 119 3.22 12.96 -8.48
C ALA A 119 4.37 13.65 -9.22
N LEU A 120 4.93 12.98 -10.24
CA LEU A 120 6.02 13.54 -11.04
C LEU A 120 5.45 14.50 -12.10
N PRO A 121 6.17 15.59 -12.42
CA PRO A 121 5.83 16.42 -13.57
C PRO A 121 5.91 15.57 -14.85
N PRO A 122 5.08 15.86 -15.88
CA PRO A 122 5.21 15.21 -17.18
C PRO A 122 6.64 15.45 -17.71
N ALA A 123 7.25 14.39 -18.27
CA ALA A 123 8.57 14.52 -18.90
C ALA A 123 8.54 15.67 -19.92
N GLN A 124 9.44 16.64 -19.76
CA GLN A 124 9.59 17.68 -20.76
C GLN A 124 10.13 17.05 -22.07
N PRO A 125 9.58 17.43 -23.23
CA PRO A 125 9.95 16.88 -24.53
C PRO A 125 11.39 17.24 -24.94
#